data_AF-A0A1V2ZE35-F1
#
_entry.id   AF-A0A1V2ZE35-F1
#
_cell.length_a   1.000
_cell.length_b   1.000
_cell.length_c   1.000
_cell.angle_alpha   90.00
_cell.angle_beta   90.00
_cell.angle_gamma   90.00
#
_symmetry.space_group_name_H-M   'P 1'
#
loop_
_entity.id
_entity.type
_entity.pdbx_description
1 polymer ?
#
loop_
_entity_poly.entity_id
_entity_poly.type
_entity_poly.pdbx_seq_one_letter_code
_entity_poly.pdbx_strand_id
1 'polypeptide(L)'
;MARQTTTQRILIALSSTLLLAGCTSPAPSPSAPAETPAATTEPAAAPRPVPSEVLAPVPLAGASGSTPSTGSCASAAAAPSGSIGDVDLESVRDSGPKTGATGAVTTATDGSPASYLVAGGDISAEIAERFCVSPEFLDALNSARRDGVGIDSLYAGDTLNLSPSAVLSVGDQNGRVLDNDAPSPLPEQED
;
A
#
# COMPACT_ATOMS: atom_id res chain seq x y z
N MET A 1 -42.68 26.39 25.03
CA MET A 1 -42.49 25.63 26.29
C MET A 1 -42.30 24.17 25.88
N ALA A 2 -41.25 23.41 26.16
CA ALA A 2 -40.07 23.55 27.01
C ALA A 2 -38.90 22.72 26.41
N ARG A 3 -37.66 23.19 26.61
CA ARG A 3 -36.40 22.47 26.30
C ARG A 3 -36.16 21.37 27.34
N GLN A 4 -35.73 20.19 26.92
CA GLN A 4 -35.07 19.22 27.80
C GLN A 4 -33.60 19.10 27.39
N THR A 5 -32.76 19.76 28.17
CA THR A 5 -31.31 19.63 28.17
C THR A 5 -30.94 18.68 29.29
N THR A 6 -30.35 17.52 29.00
CA THR A 6 -29.77 16.65 30.03
C THR A 6 -28.29 16.48 29.77
N THR A 7 -27.54 17.38 30.38
CA THR A 7 -26.09 17.36 30.53
C THR A 7 -25.72 16.24 31.51
N GLN A 8 -25.11 15.14 31.05
CA GLN A 8 -24.54 14.13 31.96
C GLN A 8 -23.01 14.25 32.00
N ARG A 9 -22.55 15.15 32.86
CA ARG A 9 -21.16 15.19 33.35
C ARG A 9 -21.05 14.14 34.46
N ILE A 10 -20.27 13.08 34.26
CA ILE A 10 -19.79 12.24 35.36
C ILE A 10 -18.29 12.51 35.51
N LEU A 11 -17.95 13.07 36.66
CA LEU A 11 -16.61 13.40 37.12
C LEU A 11 -16.28 12.52 38.34
N ILE A 12 -15.06 11.96 38.31
CA ILE A 12 -14.14 11.71 39.44
C ILE A 12 -14.34 10.43 40.30
N ALA A 13 -13.31 9.57 40.31
CA ALA A 13 -12.43 9.30 41.48
C ALA A 13 -11.40 8.17 41.14
N LEU A 14 -10.11 8.51 41.01
CA LEU A 14 -9.01 8.19 41.95
C LEU A 14 -8.79 6.70 42.25
N SER A 15 -7.62 6.18 41.85
CA SER A 15 -6.76 5.32 42.69
C SER A 15 -5.38 5.17 42.05
N SER A 16 -4.36 5.71 42.72
CA SER A 16 -2.93 5.59 42.42
C SER A 16 -2.36 4.33 43.07
N THR A 17 -1.51 3.59 42.36
CA THR A 17 -0.54 2.68 42.99
C THR A 17 0.83 2.82 42.32
N LEU A 18 1.76 3.44 43.04
CA LEU A 18 3.21 3.39 42.82
C LEU A 18 3.72 1.96 43.07
N LEU A 19 4.56 1.44 42.17
CA LEU A 19 5.58 0.44 42.51
C LEU A 19 6.89 0.80 41.79
N LEU A 20 7.83 1.35 42.56
CA LEU A 20 9.26 1.44 42.26
C LEU A 20 9.90 0.09 42.63
N ALA A 21 10.63 -0.56 41.72
CA ALA A 21 11.82 -1.37 42.05
C ALA A 21 12.55 -1.97 40.81
N GLY A 22 13.83 -1.60 40.66
CA GLY A 22 14.94 -2.46 40.17
C GLY A 22 15.05 -2.68 38.65
N CYS A 23 16.22 -2.83 38.03
CA CYS A 23 17.61 -2.75 38.47
C CYS A 23 18.47 -2.47 37.22
N THR A 24 19.49 -1.63 37.42
CA THR A 24 20.63 -1.43 36.52
C THR A 24 21.44 -2.72 36.35
N SER A 25 21.99 -2.96 35.16
CA SER A 25 23.26 -3.69 35.01
C SER A 25 23.89 -3.41 33.63
N PRO A 26 25.06 -2.74 33.58
CA PRO A 26 25.99 -2.85 32.48
C PRO A 26 27.04 -3.92 32.81
N ALA A 27 27.49 -4.70 31.83
CA ALA A 27 28.69 -5.50 31.99
C ALA A 27 29.45 -5.67 30.65
N PRO A 28 30.78 -5.84 30.72
CA PRO A 28 31.73 -5.38 29.71
C PRO A 28 32.22 -6.49 28.77
N SER A 29 32.76 -6.07 27.63
CA SER A 29 33.66 -6.89 26.80
C SER A 29 34.96 -7.22 27.53
N PRO A 30 35.55 -8.39 27.25
CA PRO A 30 36.99 -8.54 27.20
C PRO A 30 37.46 -8.94 25.79
N SER A 31 38.45 -8.19 25.32
CA SER A 31 39.27 -8.49 24.13
C SER A 31 40.41 -9.47 24.45
N ALA A 32 40.90 -10.11 23.37
CA ALA A 32 42.26 -10.64 23.11
C ALA A 32 42.55 -12.11 23.46
N PRO A 33 43.61 -12.75 22.88
CA PRO A 33 44.51 -12.33 21.80
C PRO A 33 44.67 -13.36 20.64
N ALA A 34 45.43 -12.93 19.64
CA ALA A 34 45.88 -13.62 18.43
C ALA A 34 46.64 -14.94 18.65
N GLU A 35 46.50 -15.87 17.71
CA GLU A 35 47.56 -16.79 17.33
C GLU A 35 47.83 -16.71 15.82
N THR A 36 49.11 -16.58 15.50
CA THR A 36 49.78 -16.69 14.18
C THR A 36 50.86 -17.75 14.45
N PRO A 37 51.10 -18.77 13.59
CA PRO A 37 51.79 -18.52 12.32
C PRO A 37 51.48 -19.42 11.12
N ALA A 38 51.81 -18.81 9.97
CA ALA A 38 52.13 -19.31 8.64
C ALA A 38 52.29 -20.83 8.41
N ALA A 39 51.70 -21.29 7.30
CA ALA A 39 52.28 -22.34 6.48
C ALA A 39 52.05 -22.00 4.99
N THR A 40 53.17 -21.75 4.30
CA THR A 40 53.32 -21.71 2.85
C THR A 40 53.10 -23.10 2.26
N THR A 41 52.25 -23.21 1.24
CA THR A 41 52.37 -24.26 0.22
C THR A 41 51.98 -23.70 -1.16
N GLU A 42 52.99 -23.54 -2.00
CA GLU A 42 52.94 -23.35 -3.46
C GLU A 42 52.83 -24.74 -4.15
N PRO A 43 52.60 -24.86 -5.47
CA PRO A 43 51.35 -24.75 -6.21
C PRO A 43 50.89 -26.12 -6.78
N ALA A 44 49.57 -26.37 -6.87
CA ALA A 44 49.05 -27.53 -7.59
C ALA A 44 48.02 -27.10 -8.64
N ALA A 45 48.43 -27.24 -9.90
CA ALA A 45 47.63 -27.41 -11.12
C ALA A 45 46.41 -26.48 -11.30
N ALA A 46 46.62 -25.42 -12.07
CA ALA A 46 45.57 -24.59 -12.64
C ALA A 46 44.51 -25.44 -13.37
N PRO A 47 43.22 -25.31 -13.06
CA PRO A 47 42.18 -25.72 -13.99
C PRO A 47 42.27 -24.80 -15.21
N ARG A 48 42.39 -25.41 -16.40
CA ARG A 48 42.33 -24.71 -17.68
C ARG A 48 41.05 -23.85 -17.70
N PRO A 49 41.11 -22.54 -17.97
CA PRO A 49 39.89 -21.78 -18.17
C PRO A 49 39.16 -22.36 -19.37
N VAL A 50 37.98 -22.95 -19.12
CA VAL A 50 36.98 -23.15 -20.16
C VAL A 50 36.59 -21.76 -20.68
N PRO A 51 36.41 -21.56 -22.00
CA PRO A 51 35.81 -20.33 -22.48
C PRO A 51 34.42 -20.23 -21.86
N SER A 52 34.24 -19.34 -20.89
CA SER A 52 32.91 -18.83 -20.61
C SER A 52 32.52 -18.03 -21.85
N GLU A 53 31.61 -18.58 -22.64
CA GLU A 53 30.88 -17.76 -23.59
C GLU A 53 30.14 -16.71 -22.75
N VAL A 54 30.70 -15.50 -22.71
CA VAL A 54 29.98 -14.31 -22.30
C VAL A 54 28.87 -14.17 -23.34
N LEU A 55 27.66 -14.59 -22.98
CA LEU A 55 26.46 -14.14 -23.66
C LEU A 55 26.47 -12.61 -23.52
N ALA A 56 26.89 -11.94 -24.58
CA ALA A 56 26.76 -10.50 -24.69
C ALA A 56 25.28 -10.17 -24.43
N PRO A 57 24.94 -9.19 -23.57
CA PRO A 57 23.57 -8.76 -23.44
C PRO A 57 23.11 -8.28 -24.81
N VAL A 58 22.14 -9.00 -25.37
CA VAL A 58 21.45 -8.58 -26.59
C VAL A 58 20.86 -7.21 -26.28
N PRO A 59 21.19 -6.13 -27.02
CA PRO A 59 20.47 -4.89 -26.87
C PRO A 59 19.01 -5.19 -27.24
N LEU A 60 18.08 -4.88 -26.34
CA LEU A 60 16.65 -4.80 -26.63
C LEU A 60 16.42 -3.64 -27.60
N ALA A 61 16.91 -3.78 -28.84
CA ALA A 61 16.54 -2.95 -29.95
C ALA A 61 15.24 -3.52 -30.51
N GLY A 62 14.10 -3.01 -30.02
CA GLY A 62 12.81 -3.32 -30.61
C GLY A 62 11.61 -3.30 -29.68
N ALA A 63 11.48 -2.33 -28.77
CA ALA A 63 10.16 -1.90 -28.31
C ALA A 63 9.73 -0.65 -29.10
N SER A 64 9.86 -0.69 -30.43
CA SER A 64 9.08 0.20 -31.30
C SER A 64 7.65 -0.31 -31.28
N GLY A 65 6.86 0.25 -30.38
CA GLY A 65 5.45 -0.10 -30.23
C GLY A 65 4.85 0.25 -28.88
N SER A 66 5.27 1.33 -28.22
CA SER A 66 4.41 1.97 -27.22
C SER A 66 3.31 2.71 -27.97
N THR A 67 2.37 1.96 -28.54
CA THR A 67 1.02 2.52 -28.67
C THR A 67 0.58 2.86 -27.26
N PRO A 68 0.14 4.09 -26.97
CA PRO A 68 -0.62 4.32 -25.76
C PRO A 68 -1.77 3.30 -25.81
N SER A 69 -2.04 2.64 -24.69
CA SER A 69 -3.30 1.90 -24.57
C SER A 69 -4.42 2.93 -24.50
N THR A 70 -4.73 3.59 -25.63
CA THR A 70 -5.78 4.60 -25.75
C THR A 70 -7.17 3.97 -25.81
N GLY A 71 -7.33 2.81 -25.18
CA GLY A 71 -8.57 2.08 -25.18
C GLY A 71 -8.55 1.10 -24.03
N SER A 72 -9.26 1.42 -22.96
CA SER A 72 -9.89 0.33 -22.21
C SER A 72 -11.03 0.78 -21.32
N CYS A 73 -11.09 2.04 -20.87
CA CYS A 73 -12.12 2.50 -19.95
C CYS A 73 -13.51 2.73 -20.58
N ALA A 74 -13.57 2.89 -21.91
CA ALA A 74 -14.80 3.14 -22.66
C ALA A 74 -15.76 1.93 -22.77
N SER A 75 -15.34 0.74 -22.34
CA SER A 75 -16.21 -0.43 -22.25
C SER A 75 -17.12 -0.29 -21.03
N ALA A 76 -18.30 0.30 -21.21
CA ALA A 76 -19.26 0.52 -20.14
C ALA A 76 -19.95 -0.80 -19.75
N ALA A 77 -19.39 -1.50 -18.76
CA ALA A 77 -20.26 -2.27 -17.87
C ALA A 77 -21.29 -1.29 -17.27
N ALA A 78 -22.53 -1.74 -17.07
CA ALA A 78 -23.52 -0.91 -16.39
C ALA A 78 -22.95 -0.52 -15.02
N ALA A 79 -23.00 0.78 -14.69
CA ALA A 79 -22.53 1.25 -13.40
C ALA A 79 -23.31 0.53 -12.28
N PRO A 80 -22.63 0.06 -11.24
CA PRO A 80 -23.31 -0.48 -10.06
C PRO A 80 -24.25 0.57 -9.45
N SER A 81 -25.33 0.11 -8.82
CA SER A 81 -26.27 1.00 -8.14
C SER A 81 -25.82 1.27 -6.71
N GLY A 82 -25.93 2.52 -6.25
CA GLY A 82 -25.58 2.94 -4.90
C GLY A 82 -24.54 4.06 -4.90
N SER A 83 -24.08 4.43 -3.71
CA SER A 83 -23.05 5.46 -3.54
C SER A 83 -22.17 5.19 -2.31
N ILE A 84 -20.99 5.81 -2.29
CA ILE A 84 -20.13 5.99 -1.12
C ILE A 84 -20.19 7.47 -0.77
N GLY A 85 -20.96 7.81 0.27
CA GLY A 85 -21.32 9.21 0.51
C GLY A 85 -22.10 9.79 -0.68
N ASP A 86 -21.65 10.95 -1.16
CA ASP A 86 -22.25 11.65 -2.30
C ASP A 86 -21.71 11.18 -3.67
N VAL A 87 -20.82 10.19 -3.71
CA VAL A 87 -20.19 9.69 -4.94
C VAL A 87 -20.85 8.40 -5.41
N ASP A 88 -21.41 8.40 -6.62
CA ASP A 88 -22.02 7.22 -7.24
C ASP A 88 -20.99 6.08 -7.42
N LEU A 89 -21.44 4.83 -7.31
CA LEU A 89 -20.55 3.69 -7.51
C LEU A 89 -20.09 3.56 -8.97
N GLU A 90 -18.80 3.31 -9.15
CA GLU A 90 -18.19 3.08 -10.46
C GLU A 90 -17.70 1.63 -10.64
N SER A 91 -17.57 1.20 -11.89
CA SER A 91 -17.06 -0.15 -12.22
C SER A 91 -15.53 -0.13 -12.28
N VAL A 92 -14.89 -0.73 -11.29
CA VAL A 92 -13.44 -0.83 -11.19
C VAL A 92 -12.90 -1.90 -12.14
N ARG A 93 -11.96 -1.53 -13.01
CA ARG A 93 -11.31 -2.45 -13.95
C ARG A 93 -9.85 -2.09 -14.13
N ASP A 94 -8.97 -3.05 -13.87
CA ASP A 94 -7.54 -2.87 -14.15
C ASP A 94 -7.27 -2.94 -15.67
N SER A 95 -6.87 -1.82 -16.27
CA SER A 95 -6.39 -1.74 -17.65
C SER A 95 -4.91 -2.11 -17.82
N GLY A 96 -4.25 -2.46 -16.72
CA GLY A 96 -2.86 -2.89 -16.64
C GLY A 96 -1.91 -1.76 -16.20
N PRO A 97 -0.67 -2.10 -15.81
CA PRO A 97 0.33 -1.11 -15.40
C PRO A 97 0.59 -0.07 -16.48
N LYS A 98 0.74 1.19 -16.07
CA LYS A 98 1.12 2.30 -16.96
C LYS A 98 2.05 3.29 -16.26
N THR A 99 2.63 4.22 -17.02
CA THR A 99 3.44 5.30 -16.46
C THR A 99 2.66 6.05 -15.37
N GLY A 100 3.24 6.17 -14.17
CA GLY A 100 2.56 6.78 -13.02
C GLY A 100 1.55 5.88 -12.31
N ALA A 101 1.37 4.62 -12.71
CA ALA A 101 0.54 3.63 -12.02
C ALA A 101 1.13 2.22 -12.17
N THR A 102 2.32 2.05 -11.61
CA THR A 102 3.17 0.85 -11.75
C THR A 102 3.08 -0.12 -10.56
N GLY A 103 2.38 0.28 -9.50
CA GLY A 103 2.08 -0.52 -8.33
C GLY A 103 1.41 -1.85 -8.60
N ALA A 104 1.47 -2.71 -7.58
CA ALA A 104 0.97 -4.08 -7.64
C ALA A 104 -0.52 -4.12 -7.31
N VAL A 105 -1.26 -4.95 -8.03
CA VAL A 105 -2.69 -5.18 -7.81
C VAL A 105 -2.89 -6.54 -7.18
N THR A 106 -3.78 -6.61 -6.19
CA THR A 106 -4.36 -7.88 -5.75
C THR A 106 -5.77 -7.99 -6.31
N THR A 107 -6.19 -9.22 -6.59
CA THR A 107 -7.53 -9.51 -7.12
C THR A 107 -8.32 -10.30 -6.10
N ALA A 108 -9.62 -10.03 -5.99
CA ALA A 108 -10.55 -10.85 -5.25
C ALA A 108 -10.78 -12.20 -5.94
N THR A 109 -11.51 -13.09 -5.28
CA THR A 109 -11.82 -14.45 -5.77
C THR A 109 -12.59 -14.44 -7.10
N ASP A 110 -13.40 -13.41 -7.33
CA ASP A 110 -14.17 -13.22 -8.57
C ASP A 110 -13.35 -12.57 -9.71
N GLY A 111 -12.08 -12.26 -9.46
CA GLY A 111 -11.17 -11.63 -10.41
C GLY A 111 -11.26 -10.11 -10.48
N SER A 112 -12.13 -9.47 -9.69
CA SER A 112 -12.16 -8.00 -9.58
C SER A 112 -10.91 -7.46 -8.86
N PRO A 113 -10.45 -6.24 -9.18
CA PRO A 113 -9.37 -5.59 -8.42
C PRO A 113 -9.80 -5.35 -6.97
N ALA A 114 -9.01 -5.83 -6.01
CA ALA A 114 -9.31 -5.72 -4.57
C ALA A 114 -8.50 -4.62 -3.89
N SER A 115 -7.20 -4.58 -4.14
CA SER A 115 -6.33 -3.53 -3.61
C SER A 115 -5.17 -3.21 -4.54
N TYR A 116 -4.59 -2.03 -4.33
CA TYR A 116 -3.43 -1.53 -5.04
C TYR A 116 -2.33 -1.11 -4.07
N LEU A 117 -1.14 -1.68 -4.22
CA LEU A 117 0.05 -1.28 -3.48
C LEU A 117 0.79 -0.20 -4.29
N VAL A 118 0.77 1.02 -3.79
CA VAL A 118 1.37 2.19 -4.45
C VAL A 118 2.88 2.03 -4.59
N ALA A 119 3.39 2.14 -5.82
CA ALA A 119 4.83 2.15 -6.09
C ALA A 119 5.42 3.57 -6.00
N GLY A 120 6.75 3.64 -5.86
CA GLY A 120 7.46 4.92 -5.90
C GLY A 120 7.30 5.62 -7.24
N GLY A 121 6.79 6.86 -7.22
CA GLY A 121 6.55 7.66 -8.42
C GLY A 121 5.17 7.47 -9.06
N ASP A 122 4.29 6.69 -8.44
CA ASP A 122 2.90 6.64 -8.85
C ASP A 122 2.17 7.96 -8.56
N ILE A 123 1.14 8.26 -9.36
CA ILE A 123 0.35 9.50 -9.34
C ILE A 123 -1.13 9.12 -9.27
N SER A 124 -1.89 9.76 -8.36
CA SER A 124 -3.31 9.46 -8.10
C SER A 124 -4.16 9.44 -9.37
N ALA A 125 -4.02 10.44 -10.23
CA ALA A 125 -4.76 10.53 -11.50
C ALA A 125 -4.45 9.35 -12.44
N GLU A 126 -3.18 8.94 -12.53
CA GLU A 126 -2.79 7.81 -13.37
C GLU A 126 -3.29 6.48 -12.77
N ILE A 127 -3.31 6.34 -11.45
CA ILE A 127 -3.89 5.19 -10.77
C ILE A 127 -5.40 5.10 -11.06
N ALA A 128 -6.14 6.21 -10.89
CA ALA A 128 -7.57 6.25 -11.16
C ALA A 128 -7.89 5.86 -12.63
N GLU A 129 -7.13 6.42 -13.58
CA GLU A 129 -7.25 6.05 -14.99
C GLU A 129 -6.91 4.58 -15.26
N ARG A 130 -5.89 4.01 -14.58
CA ARG A 130 -5.56 2.59 -14.70
C ARG A 130 -6.74 1.72 -14.30
N PHE A 131 -7.46 2.09 -13.25
CA PHE A 131 -8.61 1.34 -12.75
C PHE A 131 -9.95 1.75 -13.38
N CYS A 132 -9.93 2.63 -14.38
CA CYS A 132 -11.11 3.12 -15.07
C CYS A 132 -12.14 3.75 -14.15
N VAL A 133 -11.67 4.48 -13.14
CA VAL A 133 -12.52 5.22 -12.21
C VAL A 133 -12.14 6.70 -12.15
N SER A 134 -13.05 7.53 -11.63
CA SER A 134 -12.75 8.91 -11.31
C SER A 134 -11.82 9.02 -10.08
N PRO A 135 -10.99 10.08 -10.01
CA PRO A 135 -10.23 10.38 -8.79
C PRO A 135 -11.13 10.57 -7.57
N GLU A 136 -12.33 11.16 -7.73
CA GLU A 136 -13.26 11.37 -6.61
C GLU A 136 -13.80 10.05 -6.07
N PHE A 137 -14.11 9.09 -6.93
CA PHE A 137 -14.50 7.76 -6.50
C PHE A 137 -13.36 7.00 -5.80
N LEU A 138 -12.14 7.09 -6.32
CA LEU A 138 -10.97 6.50 -5.68
C LEU A 138 -10.67 7.14 -4.31
N ASP A 139 -10.91 8.44 -4.16
CA ASP A 139 -10.83 9.14 -2.88
C ASP A 139 -11.90 8.66 -1.90
N ALA A 140 -13.15 8.58 -2.35
CA ALA A 140 -14.27 8.10 -1.55
C ALA A 140 -14.03 6.68 -1.01
N LEU A 141 -13.54 5.76 -1.85
CA LEU A 141 -13.17 4.39 -1.48
C LEU A 141 -12.14 4.29 -0.35
N ASN A 142 -11.28 5.30 -0.22
CA ASN A 142 -10.13 5.31 0.69
C ASN A 142 -10.26 6.32 1.82
N SER A 143 -11.33 7.12 1.84
CA SER A 143 -11.55 8.23 2.79
C SER A 143 -11.46 7.79 4.26
N ALA A 144 -12.05 6.64 4.61
CA ALA A 144 -11.99 6.10 5.97
C ALA A 144 -10.56 5.76 6.43
N ARG A 145 -9.64 5.55 5.50
CA ARG A 145 -8.23 5.18 5.74
C ARG A 145 -7.25 6.33 5.61
N ARG A 146 -7.70 7.57 5.37
CA ARG A 146 -6.83 8.72 5.10
C ARG A 146 -7.21 9.93 5.95
N ASP A 147 -6.24 10.48 6.70
CA ASP A 147 -6.47 11.61 7.60
C ASP A 147 -6.12 12.95 6.93
N GLY A 148 -7.14 13.78 6.68
CA GLY A 148 -6.99 15.18 6.26
C GLY A 148 -6.34 15.40 4.88
N VAL A 149 -5.96 14.34 4.17
CA VAL A 149 -5.36 14.39 2.83
C VAL A 149 -6.03 13.36 1.92
N GLY A 150 -6.57 13.85 0.79
CA GLY A 150 -7.12 12.99 -0.25
C GLY A 150 -6.03 12.23 -1.00
N ILE A 151 -6.44 11.39 -1.95
CA ILE A 151 -5.56 10.53 -2.74
C ILE A 151 -4.46 11.28 -3.50
N ASP A 152 -4.51 12.60 -3.64
CA ASP A 152 -3.44 13.40 -4.26
C ASP A 152 -2.13 13.41 -3.45
N SER A 153 -2.16 12.97 -2.18
CA SER A 153 -0.98 12.82 -1.34
C SER A 153 -0.73 11.35 -1.04
N LEU A 154 -0.15 10.61 -1.97
CA LEU A 154 0.22 9.19 -1.80
C LEU A 154 1.64 9.02 -1.26
N TYR A 155 1.83 7.99 -0.45
CA TYR A 155 3.15 7.47 -0.12
C TYR A 155 3.42 6.17 -0.86
N ALA A 156 4.67 5.97 -1.27
CA ALA A 156 5.08 4.66 -1.75
C ALA A 156 4.90 3.63 -0.63
N GLY A 157 4.21 2.54 -0.93
CA GLY A 157 3.81 1.52 0.03
C GLY A 157 2.41 1.69 0.62
N ASP A 158 1.69 2.78 0.33
CA ASP A 158 0.26 2.87 0.66
C ASP A 158 -0.49 1.70 0.02
N THR A 159 -1.36 1.05 0.78
CA THR A 159 -2.39 0.18 0.23
C THR A 159 -3.64 1.01 -0.04
N LEU A 160 -4.10 1.05 -1.28
CA LEU A 160 -5.38 1.61 -1.66
C LEU A 160 -6.41 0.50 -1.81
N ASN A 161 -7.59 0.73 -1.25
CA ASN A 161 -8.80 -0.03 -1.50
C ASN A 161 -9.32 0.23 -2.91
N LEU A 162 -9.72 -0.84 -3.60
CA LEU A 162 -10.37 -0.82 -4.91
C LEU A 162 -11.78 -1.43 -4.88
N SER A 163 -12.27 -1.87 -3.72
CA SER A 163 -13.59 -2.49 -3.56
C SER A 163 -14.56 -1.64 -2.72
N PRO A 164 -15.78 -1.36 -3.20
CA PRO A 164 -16.81 -0.68 -2.41
C PRO A 164 -17.24 -1.43 -1.14
N SER A 165 -17.05 -2.76 -1.08
CA SER A 165 -17.36 -3.58 0.09
C SER A 165 -16.25 -3.58 1.14
N ALA A 166 -15.11 -2.92 0.89
CA ALA A 166 -13.95 -2.98 1.77
C ALA A 166 -13.46 -1.59 2.22
N VAL A 167 -14.32 -0.56 2.16
CA VAL A 167 -14.01 0.81 2.58
C VAL A 167 -13.54 0.85 4.04
N LEU A 168 -14.12 -0.01 4.88
CA LEU A 168 -13.81 -0.07 6.31
C LEU A 168 -12.77 -1.14 6.69
N SER A 169 -12.25 -1.91 5.74
CA SER A 169 -11.36 -3.06 6.03
C SER A 169 -10.03 -3.00 5.28
N VAL A 170 -9.97 -2.42 4.08
CA VAL A 170 -8.75 -2.34 3.26
C VAL A 170 -8.18 -0.93 3.23
N GLY A 171 -6.86 -0.85 3.30
CA GLY A 171 -6.08 0.36 3.01
C GLY A 171 -5.29 0.87 4.21
N ASP A 172 -4.22 1.60 3.90
CA ASP A 172 -3.37 2.25 4.88
C ASP A 172 -2.77 3.54 4.32
N GLN A 173 -2.33 4.42 5.22
CA GLN A 173 -1.59 5.62 4.88
C GLN A 173 -0.23 5.57 5.55
N ASN A 174 0.82 5.46 4.75
CA ASN A 174 2.21 5.41 5.19
C ASN A 174 2.44 4.30 6.24
N GLY A 175 1.87 3.11 6.00
CA GLY A 175 1.94 1.95 6.89
C GLY A 175 1.06 2.04 8.13
N ARG A 176 0.18 3.05 8.24
CA ARG A 176 -0.77 3.20 9.34
C ARG A 176 -2.19 2.96 8.86
N VAL A 177 -2.87 1.99 9.46
CA VAL A 177 -4.31 1.81 9.30
C VAL A 177 -5.01 2.88 10.14
N LEU A 178 -5.86 3.67 9.49
CA LEU A 178 -6.67 4.70 10.11
C LEU A 178 -8.15 4.29 10.07
N ASP A 179 -8.91 4.64 11.10
CA ASP A 179 -10.34 4.35 11.24
C ASP A 179 -11.09 5.68 11.41
N ASN A 180 -11.14 6.49 10.36
CA ASN A 180 -11.82 7.78 10.37
C ASN A 180 -13.34 7.59 10.25
N ASP A 181 -14.10 8.68 10.48
CA ASP A 181 -15.54 8.68 10.25
C ASP A 181 -15.85 8.25 8.81
N ALA A 182 -16.68 7.22 8.69
CA ALA A 182 -17.05 6.68 7.40
C ALA A 182 -18.02 7.62 6.66
N PRO A 183 -17.92 7.74 5.32
CA PRO A 183 -18.96 8.40 4.54
C PRO A 183 -20.28 7.63 4.69
N SER A 184 -21.40 8.31 4.43
CA SER A 184 -22.74 7.69 4.46
C SER A 184 -23.57 8.19 3.28
N PRO A 185 -24.23 7.29 2.51
CA PRO A 185 -24.32 5.85 2.73
C PRO A 185 -23.03 5.08 2.35
N LEU A 186 -22.96 3.81 2.76
CA LEU A 186 -22.00 2.83 2.28
C LEU A 186 -22.73 1.58 1.76
N PRO A 187 -22.17 0.88 0.75
CA PRO A 187 -22.56 -0.49 0.43
C PRO A 187 -22.36 -1.43 1.62
N GLU A 188 -22.93 -2.64 1.54
CA GLU A 188 -22.62 -3.69 2.51
C GLU A 188 -21.10 -3.94 2.56
N GLN A 189 -20.54 -3.96 3.77
CA GLN A 189 -19.11 -4.14 3.99
C GLN A 189 -18.82 -5.61 4.31
N GLU A 190 -17.69 -6.12 3.82
CA GLU A 190 -17.18 -7.46 4.09
C GLU A 190 -16.13 -7.42 5.21
N ASP A 191 -16.23 -8.37 6.15
CA ASP A 191 -15.34 -8.54 7.31
C ASP A 191 -14.08 -9.37 6.98
#